data_AF-A0A6C0ISS4-F1
#
_entry.id   AF-A0A6C0ISS4-F1
#
_cell.length_a   1.000
_cell.length_b   1.000
_cell.length_c   1.000
_cell.angle_alpha   90.00
_cell.angle_beta   90.00
_cell.angle_gamma   90.00
#
_symmetry.space_group_name_H-M   'P 1'
#
loop_
_entity.id
_entity.type
_entity.pdbx_description
1 polymer ?
#
loop_
_entity_poly.entity_id
_entity_poly.type
_entity_poly.pdbx_seq_one_letter_code
_entity_poly.pdbx_strand_id
1 'polypeptide(L)'
;MVICKDPDCKVRASFNNKGETPLYCGTHRSSGMVNVISKICEHGKRKSYCKECKGSQICEHDKRKDDCKQCGGNSYCIHGKWKTICKECKGSEICEHGKVRYSCKDCGGSQICEHGKHKRICKECNPKGFCKHGKQKQQCRDCGGSQICEHGKQKFNCRECGNGLCKHNKNKYSCRECGTSLCKHNKNKYSCRECGGSAFCEHGIRKARCRDCGGSDICEHGKQKARCRDCGGSSLCKNDWCTTYANKKYDNYCLYCYMHMFPDKPVAQNYKTKEAAVAEYIKSKYSQFEWRTDRRIQDGCSRRRPDLLLDLGYQVIIIEIDENQHTDYDCSCENKRTMELSQDVGHRPIVFIRFNPDDYVDGGKKVSSCWGLNKLCICTVKKTKKNEWTERLHALSSQVDYWIDENNKTDKTIEIVQMFYDR
;
A
#
# COMPACT_ATOMS: atom_id res chain seq x y z
N MET A 1 57.42 -35.76 -27.67
CA MET A 1 57.23 -36.55 -26.43
C MET A 1 58.63 -36.93 -25.96
N VAL A 2 59.01 -36.63 -24.71
CA VAL A 2 60.39 -36.85 -24.21
C VAL A 2 60.49 -38.26 -23.63
N ILE A 3 61.44 -39.06 -24.13
CA ILE A 3 61.75 -40.41 -23.65
C ILE A 3 62.76 -40.30 -22.50
N CYS A 4 62.75 -41.25 -21.57
CA CYS A 4 63.70 -41.32 -20.46
C CYS A 4 65.15 -41.24 -20.97
N LYS A 5 66.01 -40.48 -20.27
CA LYS A 5 67.43 -40.28 -20.62
C LYS A 5 68.30 -41.55 -20.44
N ASP A 6 67.77 -42.57 -19.78
CA ASP A 6 68.44 -43.86 -19.61
C ASP A 6 68.54 -44.60 -20.97
N PRO A 7 69.74 -45.04 -21.40
CA PRO A 7 70.01 -45.50 -22.77
C PRO A 7 69.08 -46.60 -23.30
N ASP A 8 68.59 -47.49 -22.43
CA ASP A 8 67.77 -48.64 -22.80
C ASP A 8 66.28 -48.46 -22.44
N CYS A 9 65.89 -47.29 -21.91
CA CYS A 9 64.55 -47.05 -21.43
C CYS A 9 63.66 -46.37 -22.46
N LYS A 10 62.68 -47.10 -23.01
CA LYS A 10 61.68 -46.57 -23.95
C LYS A 10 60.47 -45.91 -23.26
N VAL A 11 60.47 -45.78 -21.93
CA VAL A 11 59.35 -45.21 -21.16
C VAL A 11 59.39 -43.68 -21.22
N ARG A 12 58.21 -43.05 -21.26
CA ARG A 12 58.08 -41.59 -21.24
C ARG A 12 58.66 -40.96 -19.97
N ALA A 13 59.51 -39.95 -20.13
CA ALA A 13 60.02 -39.16 -19.02
C ALA A 13 58.89 -38.37 -18.34
N SER A 14 58.86 -38.37 -17.01
CA SER A 14 57.90 -37.60 -16.21
C SER A 14 58.48 -37.01 -14.92
N PHE A 15 59.69 -37.38 -14.53
CA PHE A 15 60.39 -36.94 -13.33
C PHE A 15 61.63 -36.12 -13.69
N ASN A 16 61.86 -35.07 -12.91
CA ASN A 16 63.11 -34.31 -12.85
C ASN A 16 63.11 -33.42 -11.58
N ASN A 17 64.10 -32.53 -11.42
CA ASN A 17 64.10 -31.48 -10.41
C ASN A 17 62.93 -30.51 -10.62
N LYS A 18 62.44 -29.92 -9.50
CA LYS A 18 61.29 -29.01 -9.51
C LYS A 18 61.57 -27.80 -10.42
N GLY A 19 60.75 -27.62 -11.45
CA GLY A 19 60.86 -26.50 -12.40
C GLY A 19 61.58 -26.85 -13.71
N GLU A 20 62.21 -28.01 -13.79
CA GLU A 20 62.93 -28.45 -14.99
C GLU A 20 62.07 -29.33 -15.92
N THR A 21 62.55 -29.51 -17.15
CA THR A 21 61.93 -30.41 -18.13
C THR A 21 62.07 -31.88 -17.71
N PRO A 22 61.08 -32.75 -17.98
CA PRO A 22 61.14 -34.16 -17.59
C PRO A 22 62.29 -34.90 -18.29
N LEU A 23 63.14 -35.59 -17.52
CA LEU A 23 64.29 -36.34 -18.05
C LEU A 23 64.20 -37.85 -17.75
N TYR A 24 63.56 -38.25 -16.66
CA TYR A 24 63.54 -39.64 -16.19
C TYR A 24 62.11 -40.18 -16.05
N CYS A 25 61.93 -41.49 -16.22
CA CYS A 25 60.67 -42.17 -15.89
C CYS A 25 60.57 -42.45 -14.39
N GLY A 26 59.44 -43.01 -13.92
CA GLY A 26 59.22 -43.26 -12.49
C GLY A 26 60.20 -44.24 -11.85
N THR A 27 60.75 -45.18 -12.64
CA THR A 27 61.71 -46.20 -12.17
C THR A 27 63.15 -45.69 -12.17
N HIS A 28 63.51 -44.79 -13.10
CA HIS A 28 64.87 -44.23 -13.23
C HIS A 28 65.03 -42.86 -12.57
N ARG A 29 64.10 -42.48 -11.67
CA ARG A 29 64.21 -41.23 -10.92
C ARG A 29 65.22 -41.40 -9.77
N SER A 30 66.05 -40.39 -9.55
CA SER A 30 66.89 -40.33 -8.34
C SER A 30 66.08 -39.86 -7.12
N SER A 31 66.57 -40.17 -5.92
CA SER A 31 65.99 -39.64 -4.67
C SER A 31 65.96 -38.11 -4.72
N GLY A 32 64.79 -37.52 -4.46
CA GLY A 32 64.56 -36.07 -4.56
C GLY A 32 63.92 -35.57 -5.87
N MET A 33 63.87 -36.38 -6.94
CA MET A 33 63.18 -35.98 -8.17
C MET A 33 61.66 -36.03 -8.03
N VAL A 34 60.97 -35.02 -8.55
CA VAL A 34 59.51 -34.89 -8.50
C VAL A 34 58.89 -35.13 -9.87
N ASN A 35 57.61 -35.54 -9.90
CA ASN A 35 56.89 -35.64 -11.15
C ASN A 35 56.57 -34.21 -11.67
N VAL A 36 57.38 -33.73 -12.60
CA VAL A 36 57.27 -32.36 -13.16
C VAL A 36 56.09 -32.21 -14.13
N ILE A 37 55.56 -33.33 -14.64
CA ILE A 37 54.39 -33.35 -15.54
C ILE A 37 53.07 -33.31 -14.76
N SER A 38 53.05 -33.81 -13.52
CA SER A 38 51.82 -33.91 -12.73
C SER A 38 51.14 -32.55 -12.57
N LYS A 39 49.84 -32.53 -12.88
CA LYS A 39 48.98 -31.36 -12.65
C LYS A 39 48.54 -31.23 -11.19
N ILE A 40 48.90 -32.18 -10.32
CA ILE A 40 48.57 -32.19 -8.90
C ILE A 40 49.78 -31.65 -8.12
N CYS A 41 49.54 -30.77 -7.15
CA CYS A 41 50.58 -30.29 -6.23
C CYS A 41 50.73 -31.21 -5.02
N GLU A 42 51.72 -30.94 -4.17
CA GLU A 42 51.96 -31.67 -2.92
C GLU A 42 50.76 -31.64 -1.95
N HIS A 43 49.91 -30.61 -2.03
CA HIS A 43 48.67 -30.49 -1.25
C HIS A 43 47.50 -31.35 -1.78
N GLY A 44 47.75 -32.29 -2.71
CA GLY A 44 46.72 -33.17 -3.29
C GLY A 44 45.70 -32.47 -4.20
N LYS A 45 45.89 -31.18 -4.52
CA LYS A 45 44.99 -30.37 -5.35
C LYS A 45 45.59 -30.16 -6.74
N ARG A 46 44.77 -29.93 -7.77
CA ARG A 46 45.28 -29.47 -9.08
C ARG A 46 46.03 -28.14 -8.89
N LYS A 47 47.27 -28.03 -9.40
CA LYS A 47 48.17 -26.86 -9.26
C LYS A 47 47.47 -25.54 -9.57
N SER A 48 46.66 -25.50 -10.64
CA SER A 48 45.92 -24.30 -11.04
C SER A 48 44.86 -23.84 -10.03
N TYR A 49 44.31 -24.75 -9.21
CA TYR A 49 43.23 -24.50 -8.25
C TYR A 49 43.68 -24.54 -6.78
N CYS A 50 44.97 -24.75 -6.52
CA CYS A 50 45.48 -24.84 -5.16
C CYS A 50 45.67 -23.43 -4.57
N LYS A 51 44.99 -23.15 -3.45
CA LYS A 51 45.11 -21.88 -2.72
C LYS A 51 46.51 -21.69 -2.14
N GLU A 52 47.03 -22.74 -1.51
CA GLU A 52 48.36 -22.75 -0.87
C GLU A 52 49.48 -22.53 -1.89
N CYS A 53 49.31 -23.00 -3.13
CA CYS A 53 50.26 -22.74 -4.22
C CYS A 53 50.00 -21.45 -5.01
N LYS A 54 48.99 -20.63 -4.62
CA LYS A 54 48.49 -19.48 -5.40
C LYS A 54 48.30 -19.82 -6.89
N GLY A 55 47.61 -20.92 -7.15
CA GLY A 55 47.37 -21.43 -8.50
C GLY A 55 46.73 -20.39 -9.43
N SER A 56 46.97 -20.51 -10.74
CA SER A 56 46.56 -19.49 -11.73
C SER A 56 45.06 -19.19 -11.80
N GLN A 57 44.20 -20.09 -11.30
CA GLN A 57 42.75 -19.90 -11.19
C GLN A 57 42.30 -19.32 -9.85
N ILE A 58 43.22 -19.04 -8.92
CA ILE A 58 42.96 -18.36 -7.66
C ILE A 58 43.21 -16.87 -7.88
N CYS A 59 42.29 -16.01 -7.43
CA CYS A 59 42.47 -14.57 -7.46
C CYS A 59 43.20 -14.08 -6.20
N GLU A 60 43.56 -12.80 -6.18
CA GLU A 60 44.17 -12.13 -5.01
C GLU A 60 43.32 -12.20 -3.73
N HIS A 61 42.04 -12.55 -3.83
CA HIS A 61 41.11 -12.73 -2.71
C HIS A 61 41.02 -14.18 -2.19
N ASP A 62 41.99 -15.05 -2.54
CA ASP A 62 42.04 -16.47 -2.16
C ASP A 62 40.78 -17.29 -2.50
N LYS A 63 40.06 -16.84 -3.53
CA LYS A 63 38.89 -17.49 -4.12
C LYS A 63 39.20 -17.91 -5.54
N ARG A 64 38.47 -18.88 -6.07
CA ARG A 64 38.56 -19.18 -7.50
C ARG A 64 38.05 -17.98 -8.29
N LYS A 65 38.74 -17.63 -9.38
CA LYS A 65 38.45 -16.45 -10.20
C LYS A 65 37.00 -16.44 -10.72
N ASP A 66 36.47 -17.59 -11.08
CA ASP A 66 35.09 -17.79 -11.54
C ASP A 66 34.03 -17.58 -10.44
N ASP A 67 34.40 -17.89 -9.18
CA ASP A 67 33.52 -17.79 -8.01
C ASP A 67 33.73 -16.48 -7.22
N CYS A 68 34.69 -15.64 -7.61
CA CYS A 68 35.00 -14.42 -6.89
C CYS A 68 34.08 -13.27 -7.34
N LYS A 69 33.11 -12.94 -6.49
CA LYS A 69 32.23 -11.78 -6.67
C LYS A 69 33.01 -10.45 -6.82
N GLN A 70 34.13 -10.29 -6.12
CA GLN A 70 34.96 -9.08 -6.19
C GLN A 70 35.72 -8.97 -7.52
N CYS A 71 36.07 -10.09 -8.14
CA CYS A 71 36.73 -10.11 -9.45
C CYS A 71 35.74 -10.17 -10.62
N GLY A 72 34.43 -10.08 -10.37
CA GLY A 72 33.41 -10.19 -11.42
C GLY A 72 33.45 -11.53 -12.15
N GLY A 73 33.82 -12.62 -11.44
CA GLY A 73 33.99 -13.96 -12.01
C GLY A 73 32.86 -14.36 -12.97
N ASN A 74 33.14 -15.23 -13.95
CA ASN A 74 32.23 -15.47 -15.09
C ASN A 74 30.80 -15.87 -14.69
N SER A 75 30.59 -16.38 -13.48
CA SER A 75 29.29 -16.74 -12.91
C SER A 75 28.47 -15.54 -12.40
N TYR A 76 29.09 -14.37 -12.15
CA TYR A 76 28.47 -13.16 -11.62
C TYR A 76 28.28 -12.10 -12.69
N CYS A 77 27.16 -11.39 -12.65
CA CYS A 77 26.91 -10.21 -13.48
C CYS A 77 27.50 -8.94 -12.85
N ILE A 78 27.48 -7.84 -13.60
CA ILE A 78 27.88 -6.50 -13.13
C ILE A 78 27.11 -6.04 -11.86
N HIS A 79 25.90 -6.58 -11.63
CA HIS A 79 25.11 -6.31 -10.43
C HIS A 79 25.53 -7.17 -9.21
N GLY A 80 26.60 -7.96 -9.32
CA GLY A 80 27.11 -8.82 -8.25
C GLY A 80 26.17 -9.96 -7.84
N LYS A 81 25.20 -10.29 -8.71
CA LYS A 81 24.31 -11.46 -8.62
C LYS A 81 24.78 -12.54 -9.59
N TRP A 82 24.45 -13.79 -9.33
CA TRP A 82 24.67 -14.87 -10.30
C TRP A 82 23.93 -14.55 -11.61
N LYS A 83 24.61 -14.67 -12.76
CA LYS A 83 24.07 -14.29 -14.07
C LYS A 83 22.72 -14.96 -14.36
N THR A 84 22.58 -16.23 -14.03
CA THR A 84 21.37 -17.05 -14.26
C THR A 84 20.14 -16.57 -13.49
N ILE A 85 20.29 -15.94 -12.33
CA ILE A 85 19.17 -15.51 -11.47
C ILE A 85 19.08 -13.97 -11.31
N CYS A 86 19.83 -13.22 -12.11
CA CYS A 86 19.82 -11.77 -12.04
C CYS A 86 18.61 -11.21 -12.79
N LYS A 87 17.68 -10.59 -12.06
CA LYS A 87 16.47 -9.97 -12.66
C LYS A 87 16.82 -8.86 -13.65
N GLU A 88 17.81 -8.03 -13.31
CA GLU A 88 18.25 -6.89 -14.12
C GLU A 88 18.93 -7.36 -15.42
N CYS A 89 19.60 -8.52 -15.39
CA CYS A 89 20.21 -9.13 -16.58
C CYS A 89 19.28 -10.11 -17.32
N LYS A 90 18.00 -10.23 -16.89
CA LYS A 90 17.06 -11.25 -17.40
C LYS A 90 17.67 -12.66 -17.44
N GLY A 91 18.27 -13.07 -16.32
CA GLY A 91 18.92 -14.37 -16.21
C GLY A 91 17.99 -15.53 -16.59
N SER A 92 18.56 -16.59 -17.15
CA SER A 92 17.83 -17.74 -17.72
C SER A 92 16.85 -18.44 -16.77
N GLU A 93 17.11 -18.37 -15.45
CA GLU A 93 16.27 -18.97 -14.41
C GLU A 93 15.17 -18.04 -13.91
N ILE A 94 15.06 -16.81 -14.44
CA ILE A 94 13.98 -15.88 -14.12
C ILE A 94 12.78 -16.19 -15.01
N CYS A 95 11.60 -16.31 -14.40
CA CYS A 95 10.34 -16.45 -15.14
C CYS A 95 9.82 -15.07 -15.57
N GLU A 96 8.79 -15.06 -16.41
CA GLU A 96 8.08 -13.85 -16.84
C GLU A 96 7.55 -13.00 -15.66
N HIS A 97 7.23 -13.64 -14.52
CA HIS A 97 6.83 -12.96 -13.28
C HIS A 97 7.99 -12.29 -12.51
N GLY A 98 9.22 -12.30 -13.06
CA GLY A 98 10.40 -11.72 -12.42
C GLY A 98 10.83 -12.43 -11.14
N LYS A 99 10.43 -13.69 -10.93
CA LYS A 99 10.83 -14.57 -9.81
C LYS A 99 11.74 -15.67 -10.34
N VAL A 100 12.51 -16.32 -9.46
CA VAL A 100 13.30 -17.49 -9.87
C VAL A 100 12.36 -18.67 -10.11
N ARG A 101 12.41 -19.29 -11.29
CA ARG A 101 11.45 -20.29 -11.83
C ARG A 101 11.10 -21.38 -10.83
N TYR A 102 12.11 -22.03 -10.24
CA TYR A 102 11.90 -23.13 -9.29
C TYR A 102 11.10 -22.74 -8.03
N SER A 103 10.99 -21.44 -7.72
CA SER A 103 10.32 -20.91 -6.54
C SER A 103 9.06 -20.10 -6.86
N CYS A 104 8.72 -19.94 -8.14
CA CYS A 104 7.58 -19.14 -8.56
C CYS A 104 6.29 -19.93 -8.38
N LYS A 105 5.38 -19.45 -7.53
CA LYS A 105 4.05 -20.05 -7.33
C LYS A 105 3.23 -20.03 -8.61
N ASP A 106 3.30 -18.92 -9.34
CA ASP A 106 2.50 -18.67 -10.55
C ASP A 106 2.96 -19.56 -11.72
N CYS A 107 4.22 -20.00 -11.72
CA CYS A 107 4.76 -20.96 -12.70
C CYS A 107 4.73 -22.43 -12.22
N GLY A 108 4.15 -22.72 -11.05
CA GLY A 108 4.21 -24.08 -10.47
C GLY A 108 5.64 -24.57 -10.21
N GLY A 109 6.55 -23.68 -9.82
CA GLY A 109 7.97 -23.99 -9.66
C GLY A 109 8.25 -25.23 -8.81
N SER A 110 9.33 -25.96 -9.10
CA SER A 110 9.61 -27.28 -8.51
C SER A 110 9.68 -27.34 -6.98
N GLN A 111 9.87 -26.21 -6.29
CA GLN A 111 9.83 -26.11 -4.82
C GLN A 111 8.44 -25.86 -4.23
N ILE A 112 7.45 -25.55 -5.06
CA ILE A 112 6.06 -25.33 -4.70
C ILE A 112 5.31 -26.65 -4.82
N CYS A 113 4.50 -26.99 -3.81
CA CYS A 113 3.61 -28.14 -3.90
C CYS A 113 2.27 -27.78 -4.54
N GLU A 114 1.47 -28.80 -4.85
CA GLU A 114 0.08 -28.64 -5.33
C GLU A 114 -0.78 -27.78 -4.40
N HIS A 115 -0.51 -27.78 -3.08
CA HIS A 115 -1.17 -26.92 -2.09
C HIS A 115 -0.74 -25.43 -2.15
N GLY A 116 0.05 -25.03 -3.15
CA GLY A 116 0.47 -23.65 -3.37
C GLY A 116 1.41 -23.07 -2.29
N LYS A 117 2.02 -23.95 -1.48
CA LYS A 117 3.01 -23.63 -0.44
C LYS A 117 4.39 -24.15 -0.85
N HIS A 118 5.47 -23.62 -0.28
CA HIS A 118 6.78 -24.26 -0.43
C HIS A 118 6.74 -25.67 0.19
N LYS A 119 7.22 -26.69 -0.54
CA LYS A 119 7.24 -28.10 -0.12
C LYS A 119 7.80 -28.28 1.30
N ARG A 120 8.88 -27.55 1.65
CA ARG A 120 9.52 -27.61 2.98
C ARG A 120 8.63 -27.17 4.15
N ILE A 121 7.66 -26.28 3.92
CA ILE A 121 6.75 -25.72 4.95
C ILE A 121 5.30 -26.21 4.80
N CYS A 122 5.03 -27.09 3.85
CA CYS A 122 3.70 -27.67 3.68
C CYS A 122 3.54 -28.83 4.66
N LYS A 123 2.53 -28.78 5.54
CA LYS A 123 2.25 -29.87 6.49
C LYS A 123 1.79 -31.13 5.77
N GLU A 124 1.04 -30.99 4.68
CA GLU A 124 0.52 -32.10 3.90
C GLU A 124 1.64 -32.81 3.12
N CYS A 125 2.57 -32.07 2.49
CA CYS A 125 3.67 -32.68 1.73
C CYS A 125 4.89 -33.05 2.58
N ASN A 126 5.13 -32.36 3.71
CA ASN A 126 6.27 -32.62 4.59
C ASN A 126 5.84 -32.69 6.07
N PRO A 127 4.98 -33.65 6.45
CA PRO A 127 4.51 -33.78 7.84
C PRO A 127 5.66 -34.06 8.81
N LYS A 128 6.71 -34.78 8.35
CA LYS A 128 7.93 -35.07 9.12
C LYS A 128 8.71 -33.81 9.51
N GLY A 129 8.51 -32.68 8.82
CA GLY A 129 9.10 -31.38 9.15
C GLY A 129 8.43 -30.67 10.34
N PHE A 130 7.28 -31.17 10.80
CA PHE A 130 6.52 -30.63 11.91
C PHE A 130 6.59 -31.55 13.13
N CYS A 131 6.56 -30.96 14.32
CA CYS A 131 6.48 -31.71 15.56
C CYS A 131 5.02 -32.01 15.92
N LYS A 132 4.81 -32.83 16.96
CA LYS A 132 3.48 -33.14 17.52
C LYS A 132 2.68 -31.89 17.95
N HIS A 133 3.36 -30.78 18.24
CA HIS A 133 2.74 -29.48 18.57
C HIS A 133 2.34 -28.67 17.33
N GLY A 134 2.41 -29.24 16.12
CA GLY A 134 2.03 -28.59 14.87
C GLY A 134 2.95 -27.44 14.42
N LYS A 135 4.08 -27.22 15.10
CA LYS A 135 5.13 -26.24 14.74
C LYS A 135 6.22 -26.90 13.90
N GLN A 136 6.95 -26.14 13.09
CA GLN A 136 8.14 -26.67 12.41
C GLN A 136 9.15 -27.14 13.47
N LYS A 137 9.72 -28.35 13.33
CA LYS A 137 10.60 -28.96 14.34
C LYS A 137 11.74 -28.04 14.77
N GLN A 138 12.38 -27.39 13.80
CA GLN A 138 13.46 -26.42 14.01
C GLN A 138 13.09 -25.20 14.86
N GLN A 139 11.80 -24.84 14.96
CA GLN A 139 11.29 -23.66 15.68
C GLN A 139 10.51 -24.02 16.96
N CYS A 140 10.33 -25.30 17.27
CA CYS A 140 9.53 -25.70 18.42
C CYS A 140 10.38 -25.68 19.70
N ARG A 141 10.03 -24.78 20.63
CA ARG A 141 10.64 -24.71 21.97
C ARG A 141 10.52 -26.03 22.72
N ASP A 142 9.33 -26.60 22.73
CA ASP A 142 9.00 -27.82 23.49
C ASP A 142 9.66 -29.08 22.92
N CYS A 143 10.22 -29.00 21.71
CA CYS A 143 11.01 -30.05 21.09
C CYS A 143 12.51 -29.73 21.01
N GLY A 144 12.97 -28.64 21.64
CA GLY A 144 14.36 -28.22 21.57
C GLY A 144 14.85 -27.92 20.15
N GLY A 145 13.99 -27.33 19.31
CA GLY A 145 14.27 -27.09 17.90
C GLY A 145 15.60 -26.34 17.68
N SER A 146 16.30 -26.64 16.57
CA SER A 146 17.65 -26.12 16.30
C SER A 146 17.77 -24.59 16.24
N GLN A 147 16.66 -23.86 16.01
CA GLN A 147 16.58 -22.40 16.03
C GLN A 147 16.25 -21.83 17.42
N ILE A 148 16.04 -22.67 18.43
CA ILE A 148 15.82 -22.29 19.82
C ILE A 148 17.16 -22.37 20.55
N CYS A 149 17.49 -21.35 21.33
CA CYS A 149 18.68 -21.37 22.17
C CYS A 149 18.40 -22.09 23.50
N GLU A 150 19.45 -22.34 24.27
CA GLU A 150 19.36 -22.88 25.63
C GLU A 150 18.42 -22.07 26.54
N HIS A 151 18.32 -20.75 26.31
CA HIS A 151 17.39 -19.85 27.02
C HIS A 151 15.92 -19.98 26.59
N GLY A 152 15.57 -20.98 25.77
CA GLY A 152 14.19 -21.25 25.32
C GLY A 152 13.59 -20.20 24.37
N LYS A 153 14.39 -19.23 23.90
CA LYS A 153 13.99 -18.19 22.92
C LYS A 153 14.50 -18.57 21.53
N GLN A 154 13.93 -17.99 20.47
CA GLN A 154 14.54 -18.11 19.15
C GLN A 154 15.95 -17.49 19.16
N LYS A 155 16.96 -18.25 18.71
CA LYS A 155 18.38 -17.88 18.70
C LYS A 155 18.60 -16.46 18.19
N PHE A 156 17.98 -16.09 17.07
CA PHE A 156 18.14 -14.75 16.49
C PHE A 156 17.69 -13.62 17.43
N ASN A 157 16.61 -13.82 18.19
CA ASN A 157 16.00 -12.82 19.06
C ASN A 157 16.43 -12.92 20.53
N CYS A 158 17.30 -13.87 20.87
CA CYS A 158 17.76 -14.03 22.24
C CYS A 158 18.70 -12.87 22.62
N ARG A 159 18.49 -12.28 23.79
CA ARG A 159 19.35 -11.21 24.32
C ARG A 159 20.72 -11.74 24.74
N GLU A 160 20.77 -12.98 25.23
CA GLU A 160 21.96 -13.57 25.86
C GLU A 160 22.89 -14.25 24.83
N CYS A 161 22.34 -14.83 23.77
CA CYS A 161 23.12 -15.59 22.76
C CYS A 161 22.71 -15.29 21.31
N GLY A 162 21.88 -14.27 21.08
CA GLY A 162 21.34 -13.95 19.77
C GLY A 162 22.03 -12.79 19.07
N ASN A 163 21.98 -12.82 17.73
CA ASN A 163 22.64 -11.84 16.87
C ASN A 163 21.70 -10.78 16.27
N GLY A 164 20.39 -10.85 16.58
CA GLY A 164 19.37 -9.94 16.07
C GLY A 164 19.19 -8.66 16.89
N LEU A 165 19.75 -8.60 18.09
CA LEU A 165 19.72 -7.43 18.98
C LEU A 165 21.11 -6.77 19.02
N CYS A 166 21.13 -5.45 19.19
CA CYS A 166 22.38 -4.73 19.47
C CYS A 166 22.65 -4.62 20.97
N LYS A 167 23.80 -4.02 21.33
CA LYS A 167 24.18 -3.71 22.72
C LYS A 167 23.14 -2.88 23.50
N HIS A 168 22.26 -2.16 22.80
CA HIS A 168 21.16 -1.39 23.39
C HIS A 168 19.85 -2.19 23.53
N ASN A 169 19.88 -3.51 23.34
CA ASN A 169 18.71 -4.42 23.36
C ASN A 169 17.59 -4.06 22.37
N LYS A 170 17.90 -3.24 21.36
CA LYS A 170 17.01 -2.92 20.23
C LYS A 170 17.39 -3.81 19.05
N ASN A 171 16.49 -3.93 18.07
CA ASN A 171 16.81 -4.62 16.82
C ASN A 171 18.10 -4.05 16.21
N LYS A 172 19.05 -4.94 15.91
CA LYS A 172 20.41 -4.58 15.49
C LYS A 172 20.46 -3.69 14.26
N TYR A 173 19.49 -3.84 13.36
CA TYR A 173 19.45 -3.08 12.11
C TYR A 173 18.75 -1.74 12.26
N SER A 174 17.72 -1.64 13.11
CA SER A 174 16.88 -0.44 13.25
C SER A 174 17.11 0.34 14.55
N CYS A 175 18.15 0.02 15.32
CA CYS A 175 18.56 0.81 16.48
C CYS A 175 19.00 2.21 16.04
N ARG A 176 18.53 3.28 16.71
CA ARG A 176 18.95 4.66 16.40
C ARG A 176 20.42 4.93 16.70
N GLU A 177 20.96 4.25 17.71
CA GLU A 177 22.30 4.51 18.25
C GLU A 177 23.40 3.70 17.54
N CYS A 178 23.07 2.55 16.94
CA CYS A 178 24.06 1.69 16.27
C CYS A 178 23.51 0.89 15.09
N GLY A 179 22.27 1.14 14.68
CA GLY A 179 21.62 0.43 13.58
C GLY A 179 22.01 1.01 12.23
N THR A 180 22.15 0.13 11.25
CA THR A 180 22.62 0.49 9.91
C THR A 180 21.50 0.87 8.94
N SER A 181 20.25 0.55 9.26
CA SER A 181 19.09 0.74 8.38
C SER A 181 18.48 2.15 8.44
N LEU A 182 18.81 2.95 9.47
CA LEU A 182 18.30 4.31 9.63
C LEU A 182 19.31 5.33 9.08
N CYS A 183 18.80 6.38 8.42
CA CYS A 183 19.61 7.52 8.00
C CYS A 183 19.75 8.55 9.14
N LYS A 184 20.52 9.61 8.89
CA LYS A 184 20.68 10.75 9.82
C LYS A 184 19.36 11.42 10.23
N HIS A 185 18.29 11.27 9.44
CA HIS A 185 16.95 11.77 9.74
C HIS A 185 16.09 10.81 10.57
N ASN A 186 16.67 9.75 11.15
CA ASN A 186 15.94 8.68 11.85
C ASN A 186 14.84 7.98 11.01
N LYS A 187 14.89 8.12 9.69
CA LYS A 187 14.03 7.42 8.72
C LYS A 187 14.78 6.22 8.14
N ASN A 188 14.07 5.20 7.69
CA ASN A 188 14.71 4.07 6.98
C ASN A 188 15.43 4.58 5.72
N LYS A 189 16.72 4.24 5.54
CA LYS A 189 17.55 4.64 4.39
C LYS A 189 16.90 4.28 3.05
N TYR A 190 16.22 3.13 2.97
CA TYR A 190 15.51 2.69 1.77
C TYR A 190 14.42 3.69 1.36
N SER A 191 13.68 4.24 2.32
CA SER A 191 12.49 5.07 2.09
C SER A 191 12.66 6.53 2.51
N CYS A 192 13.87 7.00 2.74
CA CYS A 192 14.14 8.40 3.09
C CYS A 192 14.31 9.24 1.83
N ARG A 193 13.33 10.09 1.52
CA ARG A 193 13.38 10.99 0.35
C ARG A 193 14.57 11.95 0.41
N GLU A 194 14.83 12.53 1.59
CA GLU A 194 15.93 13.48 1.82
C GLU A 194 17.33 12.85 1.64
N CYS A 195 17.43 11.52 1.74
CA CYS A 195 18.69 10.80 1.49
C CYS A 195 18.74 10.12 0.12
N GLY A 196 17.77 10.38 -0.77
CA GLY A 196 17.70 9.69 -2.07
C GLY A 196 17.49 8.18 -1.93
N GLY A 197 16.69 7.76 -0.93
CA GLY A 197 16.46 6.35 -0.64
C GLY A 197 16.00 5.56 -1.87
N SER A 198 16.51 4.34 -2.03
CA SER A 198 16.34 3.54 -3.25
C SER A 198 14.90 3.08 -3.55
N ALA A 199 13.95 3.34 -2.64
CA ALA A 199 12.51 3.20 -2.86
C ALA A 199 11.95 4.22 -3.86
N PHE A 200 12.62 5.36 -4.06
CA PHE A 200 12.18 6.41 -4.99
C PHE A 200 12.92 6.27 -6.33
N CYS A 201 12.23 6.58 -7.43
CA CYS A 201 12.86 6.72 -8.74
C CYS A 201 13.45 8.14 -8.92
N GLU A 202 14.09 8.37 -10.05
CA GLU A 202 14.58 9.70 -10.46
C GLU A 202 13.47 10.76 -10.52
N HIS A 203 12.22 10.36 -10.77
CA HIS A 203 11.05 11.24 -10.72
C HIS A 203 10.60 11.62 -9.28
N GLY A 204 11.33 11.20 -8.24
CA GLY A 204 11.00 11.50 -6.84
C GLY A 204 9.75 10.79 -6.30
N ILE A 205 9.12 9.93 -7.11
CA ILE A 205 7.96 9.10 -6.76
C ILE A 205 8.46 7.73 -6.29
N ARG A 206 7.70 7.03 -5.44
CA ARG A 206 8.03 5.63 -5.11
C ARG A 206 8.04 4.79 -6.38
N LYS A 207 9.10 4.01 -6.62
CA LYS A 207 9.28 3.17 -7.82
C LYS A 207 8.05 2.32 -8.13
N ALA A 208 7.47 1.69 -7.11
CA ALA A 208 6.26 0.87 -7.25
C ALA A 208 5.05 1.64 -7.84
N ARG A 209 4.95 2.94 -7.62
CA ARG A 209 3.83 3.81 -8.04
C ARG A 209 4.17 4.71 -9.23
N CYS A 210 5.38 4.67 -9.76
CA CYS A 210 5.78 5.53 -10.86
C CYS A 210 5.33 4.92 -12.18
N ARG A 211 4.48 5.65 -12.92
CA ARG A 211 3.99 5.21 -14.24
C ARG A 211 5.14 5.11 -15.24
N ASP A 212 6.00 6.11 -15.27
CA ASP A 212 7.10 6.21 -16.23
C ASP A 212 8.17 5.13 -16.03
N CYS A 213 8.35 4.67 -14.78
CA CYS A 213 9.23 3.55 -14.47
C CYS A 213 8.55 2.16 -14.58
N GLY A 214 7.29 2.07 -15.04
CA GLY A 214 6.55 0.81 -15.08
C GLY A 214 6.36 0.18 -13.70
N GLY A 215 6.07 1.00 -12.68
CA GLY A 215 5.97 0.59 -11.29
C GLY A 215 5.00 -0.58 -11.07
N SER A 216 5.34 -1.48 -10.14
CA SER A 216 4.58 -2.71 -9.86
C SER A 216 3.11 -2.49 -9.48
N ASP A 217 2.78 -1.32 -8.94
CA ASP A 217 1.44 -0.94 -8.51
C ASP A 217 0.62 -0.33 -9.65
N ILE A 218 1.21 -0.11 -10.82
CA ILE A 218 0.54 0.44 -12.01
C ILE A 218 0.04 -0.73 -12.86
N CYS A 219 -1.22 -0.68 -13.28
CA CYS A 219 -1.79 -1.64 -14.22
C CYS A 219 -1.49 -1.24 -15.66
N GLU A 220 -1.82 -2.13 -16.60
CA GLU A 220 -1.71 -1.86 -18.05
C GLU A 220 -2.50 -0.61 -18.49
N HIS A 221 -3.59 -0.27 -17.79
CA HIS A 221 -4.37 0.96 -18.02
C HIS A 221 -3.67 2.24 -17.53
N GLY A 222 -2.42 2.17 -17.05
CA GLY A 222 -1.66 3.32 -16.55
C GLY A 222 -2.20 3.90 -15.23
N LYS A 223 -3.18 3.25 -14.61
CA LYS A 223 -3.76 3.61 -13.30
C LYS A 223 -3.11 2.78 -12.20
N GLN A 224 -3.21 3.21 -10.94
CA GLN A 224 -2.83 2.34 -9.82
C GLN A 224 -3.80 1.15 -9.76
N LYS A 225 -3.28 -0.08 -9.71
CA LYS A 225 -4.03 -1.34 -9.67
C LYS A 225 -5.16 -1.32 -8.65
N ALA A 226 -4.86 -0.87 -7.43
CA ALA A 226 -5.85 -0.80 -6.36
C ALA A 226 -7.03 0.14 -6.66
N ARG A 227 -6.88 1.11 -7.57
CA ARG A 227 -7.91 2.11 -7.92
C ARG A 227 -8.47 1.92 -9.33
N CYS A 228 -7.96 0.94 -10.08
CA CYS A 228 -8.33 0.76 -11.47
C CYS A 228 -9.66 0.00 -11.56
N ARG A 229 -10.67 0.64 -12.15
CA ARG A 229 -12.00 0.06 -12.42
C ARG A 229 -11.91 -1.16 -13.32
N ASP A 230 -11.15 -1.02 -14.39
CA ASP A 230 -10.95 -2.04 -15.41
C ASP A 230 -10.25 -3.29 -14.85
N CYS A 231 -9.51 -3.15 -13.73
CA CYS A 231 -8.85 -4.26 -13.04
C CYS A 231 -9.59 -4.74 -11.77
N GLY A 232 -10.78 -4.23 -11.45
CA GLY A 232 -11.47 -4.56 -10.19
C GLY A 232 -10.65 -4.19 -8.94
N GLY A 233 -10.00 -3.02 -8.96
CA GLY A 233 -9.07 -2.59 -7.94
C GLY A 233 -9.63 -2.64 -6.51
N SER A 234 -8.82 -3.07 -5.55
CA SER A 234 -9.22 -3.30 -4.15
C SER A 234 -9.69 -2.06 -3.36
N SER A 235 -9.53 -0.85 -3.90
CA SER A 235 -10.03 0.40 -3.32
C SER A 235 -11.43 0.78 -3.83
N LEU A 236 -11.98 0.02 -4.77
CA LEU A 236 -13.33 0.23 -5.28
C LEU A 236 -14.36 -0.37 -4.32
N CYS A 237 -15.57 0.15 -4.39
CA CYS A 237 -16.73 -0.39 -3.69
C CYS A 237 -16.82 -1.89 -3.95
N LYS A 238 -17.13 -2.67 -2.91
CA LYS A 238 -17.34 -4.12 -3.03
C LYS A 238 -18.45 -4.53 -4.00
N ASN A 239 -19.39 -3.63 -4.33
CA ASN A 239 -20.42 -3.92 -5.32
C ASN A 239 -19.85 -3.83 -6.74
N ASP A 240 -19.95 -4.91 -7.50
CA ASP A 240 -19.38 -5.03 -8.85
C ASP A 240 -19.94 -3.99 -9.84
N TRP A 241 -21.20 -3.61 -9.66
CA TRP A 241 -21.86 -2.57 -10.45
C TRP A 241 -21.54 -1.13 -9.97
N CYS A 242 -20.84 -0.98 -8.83
CA CYS A 242 -20.51 0.32 -8.27
C CYS A 242 -19.07 0.73 -8.58
N THR A 243 -18.92 1.80 -9.35
CA THR A 243 -17.59 2.31 -9.77
C THR A 243 -16.98 3.35 -8.82
N THR A 244 -17.62 3.55 -7.66
CA THR A 244 -17.20 4.48 -6.61
C THR A 244 -16.13 3.85 -5.72
N TYR A 245 -15.35 4.68 -5.02
CA TYR A 245 -14.37 4.18 -4.05
C TYR A 245 -15.02 3.66 -2.76
N ALA A 246 -14.42 2.59 -2.24
CA ALA A 246 -14.76 2.00 -0.96
C ALA A 246 -14.28 2.88 0.21
N ASN A 247 -15.01 2.80 1.31
CA ASN A 247 -14.58 3.34 2.59
C ASN A 247 -14.56 2.21 3.63
N LYS A 248 -13.45 2.11 4.36
CA LYS A 248 -13.28 1.11 5.42
C LYS A 248 -14.31 1.26 6.55
N LYS A 249 -14.77 2.49 6.83
CA LYS A 249 -15.85 2.77 7.80
C LYS A 249 -17.16 2.06 7.43
N TYR A 250 -17.37 1.83 6.14
CA TYR A 250 -18.56 1.22 5.57
C TYR A 250 -18.26 -0.16 5.00
N ASP A 251 -17.40 -0.94 5.69
CA ASP A 251 -17.03 -2.32 5.34
C ASP A 251 -16.50 -2.53 3.91
N ASN A 252 -15.86 -1.48 3.36
CA ASN A 252 -15.39 -1.37 1.98
C ASN A 252 -16.51 -1.25 0.91
N TYR A 253 -17.69 -0.79 1.30
CA TYR A 253 -18.67 -0.20 0.39
C TYR A 253 -18.44 1.31 0.28
N CYS A 254 -18.96 1.92 -0.78
CA CYS A 254 -19.14 3.37 -0.79
C CYS A 254 -20.31 3.75 0.14
N LEU A 255 -20.39 5.02 0.55
CA LEU A 255 -21.45 5.52 1.44
C LEU A 255 -22.84 5.12 0.93
N TYR A 256 -23.14 5.47 -0.33
CA TYR A 256 -24.43 5.19 -0.96
C TYR A 256 -24.79 3.70 -0.95
N CYS A 257 -23.91 2.84 -1.46
CA CYS A 257 -24.15 1.40 -1.46
C CYS A 257 -24.33 0.87 -0.04
N TYR A 258 -23.57 1.37 0.94
CA TYR A 258 -23.74 0.92 2.32
C TYR A 258 -25.12 1.25 2.88
N MET A 259 -25.61 2.48 2.66
CA MET A 259 -26.93 2.89 3.17
C MET A 259 -28.08 2.10 2.56
N HIS A 260 -28.01 1.82 1.26
CA HIS A 260 -29.08 1.12 0.56
C HIS A 260 -29.01 -0.40 0.67
N MET A 261 -27.82 -0.99 0.82
CA MET A 261 -27.66 -2.44 0.98
C MET A 261 -27.86 -2.90 2.42
N PHE A 262 -27.66 -2.01 3.40
CA PHE A 262 -27.75 -2.33 4.82
C PHE A 262 -28.66 -1.37 5.57
N PRO A 263 -29.95 -1.22 5.18
CA PRO A 263 -30.86 -0.25 5.76
C PRO A 263 -31.11 -0.46 7.25
N ASP A 264 -30.96 -1.68 7.76
CA ASP A 264 -31.14 -2.00 9.19
C ASP A 264 -29.96 -1.56 10.08
N LYS A 265 -28.84 -1.13 9.48
CA LYS A 265 -27.70 -0.64 10.26
C LYS A 265 -28.04 0.74 10.83
N PRO A 266 -27.72 1.04 12.10
CA PRO A 266 -28.02 2.34 12.70
C PRO A 266 -27.45 3.53 11.89
N VAL A 267 -26.30 3.35 11.24
CA VAL A 267 -25.69 4.38 10.40
C VAL A 267 -26.52 4.67 9.14
N ALA A 268 -27.19 3.66 8.58
CA ALA A 268 -28.09 3.79 7.44
C ALA A 268 -29.44 4.40 7.85
N GLN A 269 -29.97 3.99 9.01
CA GLN A 269 -31.19 4.58 9.56
C GLN A 269 -31.04 6.08 9.89
N ASN A 270 -29.83 6.49 10.27
CA ASN A 270 -29.49 7.88 10.55
C ASN A 270 -29.08 8.69 9.30
N TYR A 271 -29.06 8.07 8.12
CA TYR A 271 -28.64 8.74 6.90
C TYR A 271 -29.70 9.77 6.46
N LYS A 272 -29.29 11.04 6.32
CA LYS A 272 -30.16 12.17 5.92
C LYS A 272 -31.39 12.38 6.80
N THR A 273 -31.39 11.92 8.05
CA THR A 273 -32.59 11.96 8.91
C THR A 273 -33.09 13.38 9.17
N LYS A 274 -32.17 14.33 9.45
CA LYS A 274 -32.57 15.72 9.75
C LYS A 274 -33.03 16.45 8.48
N GLU A 275 -32.28 16.29 7.38
CA GLU A 275 -32.64 16.77 6.04
C GLU A 275 -34.06 16.30 5.66
N ALA A 276 -34.32 14.99 5.78
CA ALA A 276 -35.62 14.41 5.47
C ALA A 276 -36.76 14.98 6.34
N ALA A 277 -36.52 15.16 7.64
CA ALA A 277 -37.53 15.70 8.55
C ALA A 277 -37.90 17.17 8.24
N VAL A 278 -36.91 18.00 7.89
CA VAL A 278 -37.16 19.38 7.46
C VAL A 278 -37.87 19.40 6.09
N ALA A 279 -37.43 18.57 5.15
CA ALA A 279 -38.04 18.46 3.83
C ALA A 279 -39.50 17.99 3.89
N GLU A 280 -39.81 17.01 4.74
CA GLU A 280 -41.18 16.54 4.96
C GLU A 280 -42.06 17.65 5.56
N TYR A 281 -41.54 18.41 6.52
CA TYR A 281 -42.25 19.55 7.10
C TYR A 281 -42.58 20.63 6.05
N ILE A 282 -41.61 21.02 5.22
CA ILE A 282 -41.82 22.02 4.17
C ILE A 282 -42.80 21.51 3.11
N LYS A 283 -42.61 20.28 2.61
CA LYS A 283 -43.49 19.70 1.59
C LYS A 283 -44.94 19.55 2.07
N SER A 284 -45.13 19.16 3.33
CA SER A 284 -46.48 19.00 3.89
C SER A 284 -47.18 20.35 4.09
N LYS A 285 -46.46 21.35 4.63
CA LYS A 285 -47.02 22.68 4.87
C LYS A 285 -47.28 23.48 3.59
N TYR A 286 -46.40 23.35 2.59
CA TYR A 286 -46.44 24.09 1.32
C TYR A 286 -46.76 23.17 0.15
N SER A 287 -47.75 22.29 0.33
CA SER A 287 -48.15 21.26 -0.65
C SER A 287 -48.75 21.81 -1.94
N GLN A 288 -49.16 23.09 -1.93
CA GLN A 288 -49.61 23.81 -3.13
C GLN A 288 -48.48 24.11 -4.12
N PHE A 289 -47.22 23.99 -3.70
CA PHE A 289 -46.04 24.26 -4.52
C PHE A 289 -45.30 22.96 -4.89
N GLU A 290 -44.74 22.91 -6.10
CA GLU A 290 -43.94 21.76 -6.54
C GLU A 290 -42.48 21.87 -6.07
N TRP A 291 -42.21 21.36 -4.87
CA TRP A 291 -40.85 21.29 -4.32
C TRP A 291 -40.02 20.20 -5.00
N ARG A 292 -38.90 20.60 -5.61
CA ARG A 292 -37.88 19.68 -6.15
C ARG A 292 -36.90 19.29 -5.04
N THR A 293 -36.67 17.98 -4.86
CA THR A 293 -35.70 17.44 -3.87
C THR A 293 -34.83 16.35 -4.49
N ASP A 294 -33.54 16.33 -4.17
CA ASP A 294 -32.57 15.28 -4.52
C ASP A 294 -32.55 14.87 -6.02
N ARG A 295 -32.96 15.77 -6.93
CA ARG A 295 -32.83 15.61 -8.38
C ARG A 295 -31.83 16.63 -8.92
N ARG A 296 -31.08 16.23 -9.96
CA ARG A 296 -30.25 17.17 -10.72
C ARG A 296 -31.20 18.12 -11.46
N ILE A 297 -30.88 19.41 -11.46
CA ILE A 297 -31.63 20.42 -12.22
C ILE A 297 -31.55 20.04 -13.70
N GLN A 298 -32.71 19.98 -14.37
CA GLN A 298 -32.78 19.69 -15.80
C GLN A 298 -32.12 20.85 -16.55
N ASP A 299 -31.22 20.53 -17.48
CA ASP A 299 -30.38 21.46 -18.25
C ASP A 299 -29.24 22.18 -17.49
N GLY A 300 -29.01 21.86 -16.21
CA GLY A 300 -27.90 22.43 -15.44
C GLY A 300 -26.58 21.68 -15.55
N CYS A 301 -25.47 22.41 -15.76
CA CYS A 301 -24.13 21.82 -15.87
C CYS A 301 -23.61 21.27 -14.51
N SER A 302 -24.22 21.65 -13.39
CA SER A 302 -23.76 21.27 -12.05
C SER A 302 -24.16 19.84 -11.65
N ARG A 303 -23.24 19.10 -11.00
CA ARG A 303 -23.54 17.76 -10.40
C ARG A 303 -24.28 17.85 -9.07
N ARG A 304 -24.64 19.06 -8.62
CA ARG A 304 -25.22 19.32 -7.30
C ARG A 304 -26.73 19.13 -7.30
N ARG A 305 -27.24 18.79 -6.13
CA ARG A 305 -28.64 18.51 -5.86
C ARG A 305 -29.01 19.34 -4.64
N PRO A 306 -29.81 20.41 -4.80
CA PRO A 306 -30.31 21.15 -3.65
C PRO A 306 -31.20 20.24 -2.79
N ASP A 307 -31.18 20.43 -1.48
CA ASP A 307 -32.02 19.64 -0.57
C ASP A 307 -33.50 19.91 -0.86
N LEU A 308 -33.87 21.19 -1.01
CA LEU A 308 -35.17 21.66 -1.47
C LEU A 308 -34.99 22.84 -2.43
N LEU A 309 -35.70 22.80 -3.57
CA LEU A 309 -35.77 23.90 -4.53
C LEU A 309 -37.23 24.15 -4.91
N LEU A 310 -37.59 25.43 -4.94
CA LEU A 310 -38.87 25.94 -5.42
C LEU A 310 -38.61 27.02 -6.47
N ASP A 311 -39.15 26.82 -7.68
CA ASP A 311 -39.15 27.83 -8.73
C ASP A 311 -40.52 28.53 -8.75
N LEU A 312 -40.54 29.82 -8.48
CA LEU A 312 -41.74 30.66 -8.49
C LEU A 312 -41.94 31.39 -9.83
N GLY A 313 -41.06 31.17 -10.81
CA GLY A 313 -41.06 31.86 -12.10
C GLY A 313 -40.40 33.24 -12.07
N TYR A 314 -40.61 34.03 -11.01
CA TYR A 314 -39.97 35.36 -10.84
C TYR A 314 -38.71 35.33 -9.96
N GLN A 315 -38.57 34.33 -9.09
CA GLN A 315 -37.38 34.04 -8.30
C GLN A 315 -37.35 32.57 -7.90
N VAL A 316 -36.18 32.09 -7.47
CA VAL A 316 -35.97 30.71 -7.03
C VAL A 316 -35.61 30.69 -5.55
N ILE A 317 -36.28 29.84 -4.78
CA ILE A 317 -35.97 29.61 -3.36
C ILE A 317 -35.25 28.26 -3.26
N ILE A 318 -34.07 28.26 -2.65
CA ILE A 318 -33.31 27.06 -2.34
C ILE A 318 -33.14 26.98 -0.82
N ILE A 319 -33.59 25.87 -0.22
CA ILE A 319 -33.37 25.61 1.20
C ILE A 319 -32.27 24.56 1.31
N GLU A 320 -31.19 24.88 2.01
CA GLU A 320 -30.05 24.00 2.29
C GLU A 320 -30.08 23.62 3.78
N ILE A 321 -30.11 22.33 4.08
CA ILE A 321 -30.07 21.80 5.44
C ILE A 321 -28.61 21.51 5.80
N ASP A 322 -27.96 22.52 6.37
CA ASP A 322 -26.54 22.48 6.69
C ASP A 322 -26.27 21.84 8.05
N GLU A 323 -26.23 20.51 8.10
CA GLU A 323 -25.80 19.78 9.30
C GLU A 323 -24.35 20.17 9.69
N ASN A 324 -24.14 20.48 10.97
CA ASN A 324 -22.88 20.98 11.54
C ASN A 324 -22.36 22.31 10.93
N GLN A 325 -23.28 23.16 10.44
CA GLN A 325 -22.99 24.51 9.94
C GLN A 325 -22.03 24.58 8.74
N HIS A 326 -21.71 23.45 8.10
CA HIS A 326 -20.84 23.40 6.91
C HIS A 326 -19.55 24.24 7.04
N THR A 327 -18.90 24.21 8.22
CA THR A 327 -17.71 25.03 8.55
C THR A 327 -16.44 24.70 7.74
N ASP A 328 -16.53 23.78 6.77
CA ASP A 328 -15.44 23.50 5.84
C ASP A 328 -15.20 24.72 4.95
N TYR A 329 -14.07 25.36 5.21
CA TYR A 329 -13.52 26.53 4.53
C TYR A 329 -13.26 26.23 3.05
N ASP A 330 -14.32 26.23 2.24
CA ASP A 330 -14.24 26.16 0.78
C ASP A 330 -15.07 27.28 0.13
N CYS A 331 -14.90 28.49 0.69
CA CYS A 331 -15.49 29.76 0.23
C CYS A 331 -15.00 30.16 -1.19
N SER A 332 -14.04 29.44 -1.77
CA SER A 332 -13.61 29.66 -3.16
C SER A 332 -14.47 28.93 -4.20
N CYS A 333 -15.17 27.86 -3.80
CA CYS A 333 -16.01 27.07 -4.68
C CYS A 333 -17.50 27.41 -4.58
N GLU A 334 -17.98 28.15 -3.57
CA GLU A 334 -19.38 28.61 -3.52
C GLU A 334 -19.65 29.71 -4.55
N ASN A 335 -18.76 30.69 -4.75
CA ASN A 335 -19.05 31.84 -5.63
C ASN A 335 -19.00 31.51 -7.13
N LYS A 336 -18.08 30.64 -7.60
CA LYS A 336 -18.09 30.14 -9.00
C LYS A 336 -19.33 29.28 -9.29
N ARG A 337 -19.81 28.56 -8.28
CA ARG A 337 -20.94 27.62 -8.28
C ARG A 337 -22.30 28.33 -8.28
N THR A 338 -22.44 29.44 -7.57
CA THR A 338 -23.71 30.19 -7.57
C THR A 338 -23.92 30.95 -8.88
N MET A 339 -22.83 31.34 -9.57
CA MET A 339 -22.89 31.89 -10.93
C MET A 339 -23.37 30.86 -11.97
N GLU A 340 -22.95 29.60 -11.86
CA GLU A 340 -23.40 28.53 -12.77
C GLU A 340 -24.90 28.22 -12.60
N LEU A 341 -25.41 28.19 -11.37
CA LEU A 341 -26.85 28.04 -11.11
C LEU A 341 -27.68 29.22 -11.63
N SER A 342 -27.16 30.46 -11.52
CA SER A 342 -27.80 31.67 -12.04
C SER A 342 -27.91 31.69 -13.58
N GLN A 343 -26.92 31.11 -14.28
CA GLN A 343 -26.96 30.93 -15.73
C GLN A 343 -28.03 29.93 -16.16
N ASP A 344 -28.21 28.84 -15.39
CA ASP A 344 -29.18 27.78 -15.68
C ASP A 344 -30.65 28.22 -15.47
N VAL A 345 -30.92 29.19 -14.57
CA VAL A 345 -32.29 29.71 -14.31
C VAL A 345 -32.60 31.04 -15.04
N GLY A 346 -31.79 31.42 -16.02
CA GLY A 346 -32.04 32.61 -16.86
C GLY A 346 -31.93 33.94 -16.11
N HIS A 347 -30.94 34.09 -15.22
CA HIS A 347 -30.69 35.30 -14.40
C HIS A 347 -31.79 35.66 -13.39
N ARG A 348 -32.69 34.73 -13.07
CA ARG A 348 -33.66 34.94 -11.97
C ARG A 348 -32.93 35.11 -10.63
N PRO A 349 -33.41 36.00 -9.75
CA PRO A 349 -32.92 36.09 -8.38
C PRO A 349 -33.04 34.76 -7.65
N ILE A 350 -32.00 34.38 -6.88
CA ILE A 350 -31.97 33.16 -6.08
C ILE A 350 -31.89 33.53 -4.60
N VAL A 351 -32.81 32.99 -3.79
CA VAL A 351 -32.80 33.12 -2.34
C VAL A 351 -32.36 31.80 -1.73
N PHE A 352 -31.22 31.79 -1.05
CA PHE A 352 -30.75 30.68 -0.24
C PHE A 352 -31.20 30.84 1.20
N ILE A 353 -32.00 29.90 1.70
CA ILE A 353 -32.32 29.77 3.12
C ILE A 353 -31.48 28.62 3.68
N ARG A 354 -30.39 28.97 4.38
CA ARG A 354 -29.49 28.01 5.01
C ARG A 354 -29.96 27.73 6.43
N PHE A 355 -30.44 26.51 6.66
CA PHE A 355 -31.03 26.10 7.93
C PHE A 355 -30.13 25.10 8.64
N ASN A 356 -29.58 25.48 9.81
CA ASN A 356 -28.80 24.57 10.64
C ASN A 356 -29.71 23.82 11.64
N PRO A 357 -29.84 22.49 11.54
CA PRO A 357 -30.62 21.70 12.50
C PRO A 357 -29.87 21.37 13.80
N ASP A 358 -28.57 21.70 13.90
CA ASP A 358 -27.68 21.27 14.98
C ASP A 358 -27.51 22.30 16.11
N ASP A 359 -26.49 22.11 16.95
CA ASP A 359 -26.07 23.13 17.91
C ASP A 359 -25.41 24.32 17.21
N TYR A 360 -25.51 25.46 17.88
CA TYR A 360 -24.88 26.71 17.47
C TYR A 360 -24.61 27.59 18.69
N VAL A 361 -23.81 28.62 18.51
CA VAL A 361 -23.49 29.65 19.51
C VAL A 361 -24.22 30.93 19.15
N ASP A 362 -24.93 31.53 20.10
CA ASP A 362 -25.62 32.80 19.88
C ASP A 362 -25.30 33.75 21.04
N GLY A 363 -24.64 34.87 20.73
CA GLY A 363 -24.24 35.85 21.73
C GLY A 363 -23.33 35.25 22.80
N GLY A 364 -22.43 34.35 22.39
CA GLY A 364 -21.51 33.61 23.28
C GLY A 364 -22.16 32.50 24.12
N LYS A 365 -23.46 32.23 23.99
CA LYS A 365 -24.15 31.12 24.66
C LYS A 365 -24.33 29.95 23.71
N LYS A 366 -23.93 28.76 24.15
CA LYS A 366 -24.14 27.53 23.38
C LYS A 366 -25.60 27.06 23.44
N VAL A 367 -26.27 27.06 22.30
CA VAL A 367 -27.59 26.44 22.10
C VAL A 367 -27.38 24.99 21.67
N SER A 368 -27.82 24.04 22.50
CA SER A 368 -27.64 22.61 22.21
C SER A 368 -28.59 22.10 21.12
N SER A 369 -28.12 21.14 20.30
CA SER A 369 -28.89 20.54 19.22
C SER A 369 -30.22 19.94 19.73
N CYS A 370 -31.30 20.18 19.00
CA CYS A 370 -32.60 19.55 19.24
C CYS A 370 -32.55 18.04 19.00
N TRP A 371 -31.57 17.54 18.26
CA TRP A 371 -31.42 16.14 17.88
C TRP A 371 -30.48 15.40 18.83
N GLY A 372 -30.73 14.09 19.00
CA GLY A 372 -29.90 13.20 19.80
C GLY A 372 -30.15 11.74 19.47
N LEU A 373 -29.23 10.87 19.90
CA LEU A 373 -29.36 9.43 19.74
C LEU A 373 -30.22 8.83 20.86
N ASN A 374 -31.18 8.00 20.50
CA ASN A 374 -31.94 7.20 21.46
C ASN A 374 -31.17 5.92 21.88
N LYS A 375 -31.78 5.07 22.72
CA LYS A 375 -31.16 3.81 23.19
C LYS A 375 -30.82 2.81 22.07
N LEU A 376 -31.48 2.93 20.91
CA LEU A 376 -31.24 2.12 19.72
C LEU A 376 -30.22 2.77 18.76
N CYS A 377 -29.56 3.85 19.19
CA CYS A 377 -28.65 4.65 18.37
C CYS A 377 -29.31 5.30 17.14
N ILE A 378 -30.63 5.55 17.20
CA ILE A 378 -31.37 6.25 16.14
C ILE A 378 -31.45 7.74 16.47
N CYS A 379 -31.18 8.58 15.47
CA CYS A 379 -31.22 10.03 15.57
C CYS A 379 -32.68 10.51 15.59
N THR A 380 -33.08 11.13 16.69
CA THR A 380 -34.45 11.64 16.88
C THR A 380 -34.42 12.99 17.60
N VAL A 381 -35.45 13.81 17.41
CA VAL A 381 -35.64 15.02 18.23
C VAL A 381 -35.78 14.63 19.71
N LYS A 382 -34.94 15.22 20.56
CA LYS A 382 -34.96 14.99 22.02
C LYS A 382 -36.32 15.41 22.57
N LYS A 383 -36.91 14.59 23.44
CA LYS A 383 -38.22 14.87 24.06
C LYS A 383 -38.26 16.26 24.74
N THR A 384 -37.15 16.65 25.38
CA THR A 384 -36.99 17.93 26.07
C THR A 384 -36.81 19.13 25.14
N LYS A 385 -36.58 18.91 23.83
CA LYS A 385 -36.32 19.95 22.83
C LYS A 385 -37.38 20.00 21.72
N LYS A 386 -38.51 19.29 21.89
CA LYS A 386 -39.58 19.27 20.88
C LYS A 386 -40.13 20.67 20.59
N ASN A 387 -40.41 21.47 21.63
CA ASN A 387 -40.93 22.82 21.44
C ASN A 387 -39.92 23.71 20.71
N GLU A 388 -38.66 23.70 21.13
CA GLU A 388 -37.59 24.45 20.45
C GLU A 388 -37.44 24.01 18.98
N TRP A 389 -37.53 22.72 18.68
CA TRP A 389 -37.49 22.24 17.29
C TRP A 389 -38.67 22.76 16.46
N THR A 390 -39.88 22.75 17.03
CA THR A 390 -41.07 23.33 16.39
C THR A 390 -40.89 24.83 16.14
N GLU A 391 -40.34 25.57 17.11
CA GLU A 391 -40.02 26.99 16.97
C GLU A 391 -39.02 27.24 15.84
N ARG A 392 -37.98 26.40 15.69
CA ARG A 392 -37.04 26.49 14.57
C ARG A 392 -37.73 26.27 13.21
N LEU A 393 -38.59 25.26 13.12
CA LEU A 393 -39.37 24.98 11.89
C LEU A 393 -40.37 26.11 11.57
N HIS A 394 -40.96 26.73 12.59
CA HIS A 394 -41.81 27.90 12.42
C HIS A 394 -41.01 29.11 11.91
N ALA A 395 -39.83 29.37 12.47
CA ALA A 395 -38.96 30.42 11.96
C ALA A 395 -38.56 30.18 10.49
N LEU A 396 -38.24 28.93 10.12
CA LEU A 396 -37.98 28.56 8.74
C LEU A 396 -39.19 28.82 7.85
N SER A 397 -40.39 28.43 8.30
CA SER A 397 -41.63 28.73 7.60
C SER A 397 -41.83 30.22 7.40
N SER A 398 -41.60 31.04 8.43
CA SER A 398 -41.77 32.48 8.31
C SER A 398 -40.82 33.10 7.28
N GLN A 399 -39.62 32.53 7.10
CA GLN A 399 -38.74 32.93 6.00
C GLN A 399 -39.28 32.48 4.65
N VAL A 400 -39.78 31.25 4.53
CA VAL A 400 -40.43 30.78 3.29
C VAL A 400 -41.64 31.66 2.95
N ASP A 401 -42.54 31.90 3.90
CA ASP A 401 -43.73 32.77 3.77
C ASP A 401 -43.35 34.18 3.29
N TYR A 402 -42.26 34.73 3.83
CA TYR A 402 -41.75 36.04 3.41
C TYR A 402 -41.29 36.01 1.95
N TRP A 403 -40.47 35.04 1.56
CA TRP A 403 -39.87 34.98 0.22
C TRP A 403 -40.79 34.42 -0.88
N ILE A 404 -41.87 33.74 -0.55
CA ILE A 404 -42.89 33.34 -1.55
C ILE A 404 -43.84 34.48 -1.91
N ASP A 405 -43.85 35.58 -1.15
CA ASP A 405 -44.62 36.77 -1.50
C ASP A 405 -43.90 37.55 -2.62
N GLU A 406 -44.60 37.81 -3.72
CA GLU A 406 -44.07 38.54 -4.87
C GLU A 406 -43.62 39.97 -4.50
N ASN A 407 -44.23 40.58 -3.47
CA ASN A 407 -43.83 41.91 -2.98
C ASN A 407 -42.44 41.92 -2.32
N ASN A 408 -41.94 40.75 -1.89
CA ASN A 408 -40.62 40.60 -1.26
C ASN A 408 -39.59 40.03 -2.24
N LYS A 409 -39.81 40.21 -3.55
CA LYS A 409 -38.83 39.82 -4.54
C LYS A 409 -37.49 40.54 -4.29
N THR A 410 -36.38 39.80 -4.31
CA THR A 410 -35.05 40.40 -4.16
C THR A 410 -34.53 40.93 -5.49
N ASP A 411 -33.90 42.12 -5.45
CA ASP A 411 -33.17 42.70 -6.58
C ASP A 411 -31.74 42.14 -6.69
N LYS A 412 -31.26 41.43 -5.66
CA LYS A 412 -29.95 40.79 -5.70
C LYS A 412 -30.03 39.53 -6.56
N THR A 413 -28.99 39.27 -7.35
CA THR A 413 -28.87 37.99 -8.06
C THR A 413 -28.90 36.81 -7.08
N ILE A 414 -28.30 36.98 -5.90
CA ILE A 414 -28.23 35.98 -4.84
C ILE A 414 -28.50 36.67 -3.50
N GLU A 415 -29.46 36.15 -2.74
CA GLU A 415 -29.72 36.51 -1.35
C GLU A 415 -29.46 35.29 -0.46
N ILE A 416 -28.86 35.48 0.72
CA ILE A 416 -28.54 34.38 1.64
C ILE A 416 -29.08 34.71 3.03
N VAL A 417 -29.96 33.86 3.53
CA VAL A 417 -30.51 33.90 4.89
C VAL A 417 -29.93 32.73 5.69
N GLN A 418 -29.16 33.03 6.74
CA GLN A 418 -28.59 32.03 7.63
C GLN A 418 -29.41 31.93 8.92
N MET A 419 -29.92 30.73 9.21
CA MET A 419 -30.77 30.44 10.36
C MET A 419 -30.07 29.48 11.33
N PHE A 420 -29.98 29.87 12.61
CA PHE A 420 -29.43 29.06 13.70
C PHE A 420 -27.92 28.73 13.53
N TYR A 421 -27.13 29.72 13.13
CA TYR A 421 -25.67 29.63 12.98
C TYR A 421 -24.93 30.28 14.16
N ASP A 422 -23.65 29.98 14.29
CA ASP A 422 -22.75 30.66 15.22
C ASP A 422 -22.71 32.17 14.96
N ARG A 423 -22.98 32.98 15.99
CA ARG A 423 -23.02 34.46 15.96
C ARG A 423 -22.36 35.10 17.17
#